data_AF-A0A8H8NHK8-F1
#
_entry.id   AF-A0A8H8NHK8-F1
#
_cell.length_a   1.000
_cell.length_b   1.000
_cell.length_c   1.000
_cell.angle_alpha   90.00
_cell.angle_beta   90.00
_cell.angle_gamma   90.00
#
_symmetry.space_group_name_H-M   'P 1'
#
loop_
_entity.id
_entity.type
_entity.pdbx_description
1 polymer ?
#
loop_
_entity_poly.entity_id
_entity_poly.type
_entity_poly.pdbx_seq_one_letter_code
_entity_poly.pdbx_strand_id
1 'polypeptide(L)'
;MADKDDLKSTFLERGFSVHTLVNDSFTREDVLRRIALFLLDARGGDVRAVVFTGHAYETDDGSVLLIPPQCSSMGDAIPEADWEESIRTHAKPGVIVFSILAHCYGNFMTQELDLSQTRSPSIQICDDSTETGPIFITFSASSKSMPAYESKLDMESSRVTDHFLSALLVTIRRPEVNDWPTFFKTFRHYFDMARANASRLCLDKSNEELWRPKHPQEPWFTASKVVVSGTASLLWAQLMKHPFTNCGLEMLCVARVDFHTQHIEARMP
;
A
#
# COMPACT_ATOMS: atom_id res chain seq x y z
N MET A 1 13.38 -6.99 -2.55
CA MET A 1 13.18 -7.55 -3.92
C MET A 1 11.98 -8.48 -4.02
N ALA A 2 11.77 -9.38 -3.05
CA ALA A 2 10.71 -10.38 -3.11
C ALA A 2 9.28 -9.80 -2.98
N ASP A 3 9.09 -8.69 -2.25
CA ASP A 3 7.77 -8.06 -2.08
C ASP A 3 7.22 -7.50 -3.40
N LYS A 4 8.09 -6.92 -4.22
CA LYS A 4 7.77 -6.48 -5.58
C LYS A 4 7.34 -7.64 -6.48
N ASP A 5 8.04 -8.79 -6.42
CA ASP A 5 7.69 -9.96 -7.22
C ASP A 5 6.36 -10.57 -6.77
N ASP A 6 6.09 -10.61 -5.46
CA ASP A 6 4.81 -11.10 -4.94
C ASP A 6 3.65 -10.14 -5.25
N LEU A 7 3.85 -8.83 -5.14
CA LEU A 7 2.90 -7.82 -5.58
C LEU A 7 2.58 -8.02 -7.06
N LYS A 8 3.62 -8.12 -7.91
CA LYS A 8 3.46 -8.34 -9.34
C LYS A 8 2.67 -9.63 -9.62
N SER A 9 3.05 -10.76 -9.04
CA SER A 9 2.34 -12.03 -9.25
C SER A 9 0.88 -11.94 -8.83
N THR A 10 0.64 -11.41 -7.62
CA THR A 10 -0.72 -11.30 -7.06
C THR A 10 -1.62 -10.43 -7.93
N PHE A 11 -1.14 -9.27 -8.37
CA PHE A 11 -1.95 -8.37 -9.19
C PHE A 11 -2.14 -8.93 -10.62
N LEU A 12 -1.14 -9.59 -11.21
CA LEU A 12 -1.29 -10.29 -12.50
C LEU A 12 -2.34 -11.40 -12.42
N GLU A 13 -2.34 -12.22 -11.36
CA GLU A 13 -3.35 -13.25 -11.11
C GLU A 13 -4.78 -12.66 -10.99
N ARG A 14 -4.87 -11.38 -10.61
CA ARG A 14 -6.12 -10.61 -10.53
C ARG A 14 -6.46 -9.84 -11.82
N GLY A 15 -5.69 -10.03 -12.89
CA GLY A 15 -5.97 -9.44 -14.20
C GLY A 15 -5.47 -8.01 -14.38
N PHE A 16 -4.62 -7.50 -13.48
CA PHE A 16 -3.98 -6.21 -13.66
C PHE A 16 -2.85 -6.27 -14.68
N SER A 17 -2.71 -5.23 -15.50
CA SER A 17 -1.45 -4.93 -16.17
C SER A 17 -0.50 -4.28 -15.16
N VAL A 18 0.69 -4.86 -14.98
CA VAL A 18 1.64 -4.42 -13.96
C VAL A 18 2.83 -3.70 -14.59
N HIS A 19 3.01 -2.44 -14.22
CA HIS A 19 4.21 -1.65 -14.45
C HIS A 19 5.01 -1.55 -13.16
N THR A 20 6.33 -1.68 -13.25
CA THR A 20 7.20 -1.64 -12.08
C THR A 20 8.38 -0.72 -12.33
N LEU A 21 8.59 0.23 -11.43
CA LEU A 21 9.74 1.12 -11.39
C LEU A 21 10.67 0.60 -10.30
N VAL A 22 11.74 -0.08 -10.73
CA VAL A 22 12.77 -0.68 -9.87
C VAL A 22 14.13 -0.31 -10.44
N ASN A 23 15.15 -0.32 -9.58
CA ASN A 23 16.58 -0.04 -9.83
C ASN A 23 16.97 1.43 -9.58
N ASP A 24 18.25 1.66 -9.31
CA ASP A 24 18.89 2.94 -8.94
C ASP A 24 18.86 4.04 -10.03
N SER A 25 17.96 3.91 -10.99
CA SER A 25 17.84 4.79 -12.16
C SER A 25 16.65 5.75 -12.10
N PHE A 26 15.80 5.65 -11.07
CA PHE A 26 14.60 6.48 -10.96
C PHE A 26 14.77 7.54 -9.87
N THR A 27 14.85 8.79 -10.30
CA THR A 27 14.87 9.99 -9.46
C THR A 27 13.46 10.30 -8.91
N ARG A 28 13.36 11.23 -7.95
CA ARG A 28 12.07 11.80 -7.50
C ARG A 28 11.22 12.27 -8.67
N GLU A 29 11.81 13.02 -9.59
CA GLU A 29 11.11 13.60 -10.74
C GLU A 29 10.58 12.51 -11.67
N ASP A 30 11.36 11.46 -11.92
CA ASP A 30 10.91 10.34 -12.74
C ASP A 30 9.75 9.56 -12.10
N VAL A 31 9.82 9.33 -10.80
CA VAL A 31 8.74 8.67 -10.04
C VAL A 31 7.46 9.48 -10.13
N LEU A 32 7.50 10.77 -9.77
CA LEU A 32 6.33 11.65 -9.77
C LEU A 32 5.75 11.81 -11.18
N ARG A 33 6.60 12.00 -12.20
CA ARG A 33 6.17 12.08 -13.60
C ARG A 33 5.52 10.78 -14.07
N ARG A 34 6.04 9.63 -13.66
CA ARG A 34 5.46 8.33 -14.06
C ARG A 34 4.11 8.08 -13.41
N ILE A 35 3.92 8.48 -12.14
CA ILE A 35 2.62 8.46 -11.46
C ILE A 35 1.63 9.35 -12.21
N ALA A 36 2.02 10.59 -12.52
CA ALA A 36 1.19 11.53 -13.26
C ALA A 36 0.72 10.93 -14.61
N LEU A 37 1.66 10.43 -15.43
CA LEU A 37 1.34 9.81 -16.72
C LEU A 37 0.42 8.58 -16.57
N PHE A 38 0.68 7.75 -15.55
CA PHE A 38 -0.10 6.55 -15.26
C PHE A 38 -1.56 6.83 -14.84
N LEU A 39 -1.83 8.00 -14.25
CA LEU A 39 -3.18 8.42 -13.87
C LEU A 39 -3.85 9.24 -14.97
N LEU A 40 -3.08 10.00 -15.76
CA LEU A 40 -3.57 10.83 -16.86
C LEU A 40 -4.18 10.04 -18.00
N ASP A 41 -3.75 8.80 -18.26
CA ASP A 41 -4.33 7.98 -19.33
C ASP A 41 -5.62 7.24 -18.92
N ALA A 42 -5.90 7.17 -17.62
CA ALA A 42 -7.06 6.50 -17.06
C ALA A 42 -8.38 7.14 -17.52
N ARG A 43 -9.44 6.34 -17.54
CA ARG A 43 -10.81 6.72 -17.89
C ARG A 43 -11.76 6.35 -16.75
N GLY A 44 -12.94 6.98 -16.73
CA GLY A 44 -13.97 6.64 -15.75
C GLY A 44 -14.29 5.15 -15.79
N GLY A 45 -14.27 4.50 -14.63
CA GLY A 45 -14.40 3.04 -14.48
C GLY A 45 -13.08 2.27 -14.40
N ASP A 46 -11.93 2.91 -14.68
CA ASP A 46 -10.62 2.28 -14.50
C ASP A 46 -10.22 2.23 -13.03
N VAL A 47 -9.41 1.21 -12.71
CA VAL A 47 -8.83 1.00 -11.37
C VAL A 47 -7.32 1.05 -11.47
N ARG A 48 -6.72 1.99 -10.73
CA ARG A 48 -5.29 2.28 -10.73
C ARG A 48 -4.72 2.00 -9.35
N ALA A 49 -3.78 1.06 -9.25
CA ALA A 49 -3.04 0.82 -8.01
C ALA A 49 -1.66 1.48 -8.09
N VAL A 50 -1.40 2.48 -7.27
CA VAL A 50 -0.07 3.07 -7.08
C VAL A 50 0.50 2.51 -5.78
N VAL A 51 1.59 1.76 -5.88
CA VAL A 51 2.20 1.07 -4.75
C VAL A 51 3.58 1.66 -4.49
N PHE A 52 3.87 1.98 -3.23
CA PHE A 52 5.22 2.26 -2.77
C PHE A 52 5.65 1.20 -1.77
N THR A 53 6.83 0.62 -1.98
CA THR A 53 7.47 -0.29 -1.03
C THR A 53 8.95 0.05 -0.89
N GLY A 54 9.41 0.19 0.36
CA GLY A 54 10.80 0.46 0.68
C GLY A 54 10.95 1.48 1.81
N HIS A 55 12.10 2.16 1.82
CA HIS A 55 12.43 3.09 2.89
C HIS A 55 11.68 4.42 2.80
N ALA A 56 11.32 4.91 3.98
CA ALA A 56 10.98 6.30 4.21
C ALA A 56 11.90 6.86 5.30
N TYR A 57 11.97 8.17 5.42
CA TYR A 57 12.73 8.88 6.44
C TYR A 57 11.81 9.88 7.14
N GLU A 58 11.85 9.92 8.46
CA GLU A 58 11.19 10.94 9.25
C GLU A 58 12.20 12.03 9.61
N THR A 59 11.87 13.26 9.25
CA THR A 59 12.68 14.44 9.56
C THR A 59 12.43 14.94 10.98
N ASP A 60 13.30 15.81 11.50
CA ASP A 60 13.21 16.32 12.88
C ASP A 60 11.89 17.06 13.19
N ASP A 61 11.20 17.59 12.17
CA ASP A 61 9.90 18.25 12.32
C ASP A 61 8.70 17.28 12.26
N GLY A 62 8.98 15.97 12.13
CA GLY A 62 7.98 14.91 12.01
C GLY A 62 7.46 14.68 10.60
N SER A 63 7.96 15.39 9.58
CA SER A 63 7.59 15.14 8.20
C SER A 63 8.20 13.85 7.69
N VAL A 64 7.42 13.05 6.97
CA VAL A 64 7.88 11.79 6.37
C VAL A 64 8.20 11.99 4.88
N LEU A 65 9.32 11.45 4.45
CA LEU A 65 9.82 11.49 3.08
C LEU A 65 9.98 10.08 2.54
N LEU A 66 9.41 9.77 1.37
CA LEU A 66 9.67 8.50 0.68
C LEU A 66 11.02 8.57 -0.01
N ILE A 67 11.82 7.52 0.12
CA ILE A 67 13.12 7.50 -0.54
C ILE A 67 12.99 6.80 -1.90
N PRO A 68 13.12 7.51 -3.03
CA PRO A 68 13.09 6.88 -4.35
C PRO A 68 14.33 6.00 -4.54
N PRO A 69 14.34 5.14 -5.58
CA PRO A 69 15.50 4.30 -5.89
C PRO A 69 16.81 5.09 -6.01
N GLN A 70 16.79 6.20 -6.76
CA GLN A 70 17.93 7.12 -6.87
C GLN A 70 17.72 8.33 -5.96
N CYS A 71 18.27 8.27 -4.74
CA CYS A 71 18.23 9.36 -3.77
C CYS A 71 19.64 9.63 -3.27
N SER A 72 20.23 10.78 -3.65
CA SER A 72 21.61 11.12 -3.27
C SER A 72 21.66 12.06 -2.05
N SER A 73 20.57 12.76 -1.78
CA SER A 73 20.38 13.64 -0.63
C SER A 73 18.92 13.67 -0.18
N MET A 74 18.61 14.24 0.99
CA MET A 74 17.22 14.42 1.44
C MET A 74 16.40 15.35 0.52
N GLY A 75 17.06 16.25 -0.24
CA GLY A 75 16.37 17.05 -1.26
C GLY A 75 15.82 16.23 -2.42
N ASP A 76 16.39 15.04 -2.66
CA ASP A 76 15.95 14.11 -3.70
C ASP A 76 14.86 13.14 -3.19
N ALA A 77 14.54 13.16 -1.89
CA ALA A 77 13.45 12.37 -1.35
C ALA A 77 12.10 12.99 -1.72
N ILE A 78 11.03 12.18 -1.71
CA ILE A 78 9.69 12.59 -2.12
C ILE A 78 8.88 12.94 -0.87
N PRO A 79 8.51 14.23 -0.65
CA PRO A 79 7.64 14.62 0.45
C PRO A 79 6.22 14.05 0.31
N GLU A 80 5.50 13.95 1.44
CA GLU A 80 4.06 13.63 1.47
C GLU A 80 3.26 14.50 0.49
N ALA A 81 3.43 15.82 0.56
CA ALA A 81 2.70 16.76 -0.28
C ALA A 81 2.89 16.51 -1.79
N ASP A 82 4.11 16.27 -2.26
CA ASP A 82 4.41 16.00 -3.68
C ASP A 82 3.76 14.70 -4.17
N TRP A 83 3.84 13.65 -3.35
CA TRP A 83 3.22 12.37 -3.66
C TRP A 83 1.71 12.52 -3.75
N GLU A 84 1.10 13.19 -2.77
CA GLU A 84 -0.33 13.44 -2.76
C GLU A 84 -0.79 14.31 -3.93
N GLU A 85 -0.09 15.40 -4.20
CA GLU A 85 -0.39 16.32 -5.30
C GLU A 85 -0.31 15.59 -6.65
N SER A 86 0.73 14.78 -6.86
CA SER A 86 0.87 14.01 -8.11
C SER A 86 -0.30 13.05 -8.32
N ILE A 87 -0.78 12.39 -7.27
CA ILE A 87 -1.93 11.49 -7.39
C ILE A 87 -3.24 12.27 -7.58
N ARG A 88 -3.50 13.27 -6.74
CA ARG A 88 -4.78 13.98 -6.70
C ARG A 88 -5.03 14.84 -7.95
N THR A 89 -3.98 15.49 -8.45
CA THR A 89 -4.08 16.40 -9.61
C THR A 89 -4.30 15.64 -10.92
N HIS A 90 -3.81 14.42 -11.05
CA HIS A 90 -3.80 13.67 -12.30
C HIS A 90 -4.90 12.60 -12.40
N ALA A 91 -5.51 12.21 -11.28
CA ALA A 91 -6.62 11.27 -11.28
C ALA A 91 -7.90 11.90 -11.84
N LYS A 92 -8.55 11.23 -12.80
CA LYS A 92 -9.77 11.73 -13.46
C LYS A 92 -11.05 11.35 -12.70
N PRO A 93 -12.15 12.11 -12.88
CA PRO A 93 -13.46 11.73 -12.38
C PRO A 93 -13.86 10.30 -12.78
N GLY A 94 -14.41 9.55 -11.82
CA GLY A 94 -14.82 8.16 -12.00
C GLY A 94 -13.68 7.13 -12.03
N VAL A 95 -12.41 7.55 -11.90
CA VAL A 95 -11.28 6.64 -11.69
C VAL A 95 -11.17 6.28 -10.20
N ILE A 96 -10.81 5.04 -9.92
CA ILE A 96 -10.53 4.58 -8.56
C ILE A 96 -9.04 4.37 -8.41
N VAL A 97 -8.45 5.04 -7.43
CA VAL A 97 -7.01 5.00 -7.16
C VAL A 97 -6.75 4.32 -5.81
N PHE A 98 -6.12 3.15 -5.85
CA PHE A 98 -5.57 2.49 -4.68
C PHE A 98 -4.14 2.98 -4.43
N SER A 99 -3.89 3.58 -3.28
CA SER A 99 -2.54 3.90 -2.79
C SER A 99 -2.13 2.85 -1.76
N ILE A 100 -1.15 2.01 -2.07
CA ILE A 100 -0.66 0.97 -1.15
C ILE A 100 0.75 1.33 -0.71
N LEU A 101 0.91 1.69 0.55
CA LEU A 101 2.15 2.26 1.07
C LEU A 101 2.73 1.36 2.16
N ALA A 102 3.80 0.67 1.80
CA ALA A 102 4.53 -0.26 2.64
C ALA A 102 5.94 0.28 2.92
N HIS A 103 6.03 1.17 3.90
CA HIS A 103 7.27 1.76 4.38
C HIS A 103 7.25 1.84 5.92
N CYS A 104 8.42 2.06 6.52
CA CYS A 104 8.65 2.02 7.96
C CYS A 104 7.95 3.11 8.79
N TYR A 105 7.41 4.14 8.14
CA TYR A 105 6.71 5.25 8.78
C TYR A 105 5.25 5.30 8.31
N GLY A 106 4.34 5.84 9.10
CA GLY A 106 2.92 5.83 8.76
C GLY A 106 2.47 6.96 7.84
N ASN A 107 1.37 6.68 7.12
CA ASN A 107 0.38 7.59 6.56
C ASN A 107 0.88 8.69 5.61
N PHE A 108 0.94 8.31 4.34
CA PHE A 108 0.83 9.19 3.17
C PHE A 108 -0.57 9.00 2.58
N MET A 109 -1.11 10.00 1.87
CA MET A 109 -2.42 9.91 1.20
C MET A 109 -3.58 9.61 2.16
N THR A 110 -3.57 10.16 3.37
CA THR A 110 -4.69 9.97 4.30
C THR A 110 -5.97 10.59 3.78
N GLN A 111 -7.07 9.85 3.90
CA GLN A 111 -8.40 10.33 3.58
C GLN A 111 -9.25 10.46 4.84
N GLU A 112 -10.37 11.16 4.75
CA GLU A 112 -11.23 11.49 5.89
C GLU A 112 -11.95 10.27 6.49
N LEU A 113 -12.22 9.24 5.69
CA LEU A 113 -12.98 8.08 6.13
C LEU A 113 -12.05 6.93 6.53
N ASP A 114 -12.16 6.44 7.77
CA ASP A 114 -11.52 5.22 8.24
C ASP A 114 -12.36 3.99 7.86
N LEU A 115 -11.81 3.12 7.01
CA LEU A 115 -12.47 1.91 6.53
C LEU A 115 -12.43 0.76 7.54
N SER A 116 -11.55 0.81 8.55
CA SER A 116 -11.43 -0.24 9.55
C SER A 116 -12.56 -0.22 10.60
N GLN A 117 -13.15 0.96 10.81
CA GLN A 117 -14.19 1.19 11.83
C GLN A 117 -15.61 0.97 11.34
N THR A 118 -15.83 0.62 10.07
CA THR A 118 -17.17 0.41 9.52
C THR A 118 -17.79 -0.90 10.02
N ARG A 119 -18.30 -0.88 11.27
CA ARG A 119 -19.07 -1.95 11.90
C ARG A 119 -20.53 -1.99 11.35
N SER A 120 -20.72 -2.36 10.09
CA SER A 120 -22.02 -2.74 9.47
C SER A 120 -23.12 -1.64 9.36
N PRO A 121 -24.24 -1.86 8.62
CA PRO A 121 -24.36 -2.24 7.22
C PRO A 121 -25.40 -1.32 6.51
N SER A 122 -25.08 -0.07 6.25
CA SER A 122 -25.94 0.78 5.39
C SER A 122 -25.14 1.97 4.94
N ILE A 123 -24.32 1.72 3.93
CA ILE A 123 -23.72 2.79 3.16
C ILE A 123 -24.86 3.52 2.47
N GLN A 124 -25.15 4.74 2.92
CA GLN A 124 -26.14 5.58 2.26
C GLN A 124 -25.62 5.96 0.88
N ILE A 125 -26.41 5.54 -0.11
CA ILE A 125 -26.28 5.89 -1.51
C ILE A 125 -26.48 7.40 -1.59
N CYS A 126 -25.46 8.17 -1.93
CA CYS A 126 -25.71 9.39 -2.68
C CYS A 126 -25.82 8.94 -4.13
N ASP A 127 -27.05 8.73 -4.59
CA ASP A 127 -27.39 8.35 -5.97
C ASP A 127 -27.30 9.58 -6.87
N ASP A 128 -26.33 10.43 -6.56
CA ASP A 128 -26.02 11.59 -7.35
C ASP A 128 -25.07 11.08 -8.42
N SER A 129 -25.68 10.74 -9.55
CA SER A 129 -25.15 10.61 -10.92
C SER A 129 -24.27 11.80 -11.38
N THR A 130 -23.72 12.55 -10.43
CA THR A 130 -22.91 13.76 -10.53
C THR A 130 -21.59 13.61 -9.79
N GLU A 131 -21.11 12.41 -9.43
CA GLU A 131 -19.80 12.27 -8.77
C GLU A 131 -18.68 12.93 -9.59
N THR A 132 -18.28 14.13 -9.15
CA THR A 132 -17.44 15.07 -9.91
C THR A 132 -15.94 14.79 -9.84
N GLY A 133 -15.52 13.65 -9.26
CA GLY A 133 -14.11 13.42 -8.96
C GLY A 133 -13.72 11.97 -8.73
N PRO A 134 -12.40 11.68 -8.71
CA PRO A 134 -11.84 10.36 -8.44
C PRO A 134 -12.18 9.85 -7.04
N ILE A 135 -12.07 8.52 -6.86
CA ILE A 135 -12.18 7.85 -5.56
C ILE A 135 -10.78 7.41 -5.14
N PHE A 136 -10.30 7.87 -4.00
CA PHE A 136 -9.02 7.47 -3.43
C PHE A 136 -9.25 6.46 -2.30
N ILE A 137 -8.50 5.37 -2.32
CA ILE A 137 -8.48 4.36 -1.27
C ILE A 137 -7.01 4.14 -0.89
N THR A 138 -6.67 4.33 0.38
CA THR A 138 -5.29 4.24 0.86
C THR A 138 -5.15 3.11 1.86
N PHE A 139 -4.20 2.21 1.61
CA PHE A 139 -3.77 1.17 2.53
C PHE A 139 -2.34 1.50 2.97
N SER A 140 -2.16 1.80 4.25
CA SER A 140 -0.86 2.12 4.86
C SER A 140 -0.44 0.98 5.78
N ALA A 141 0.83 0.60 5.71
CA ALA A 141 1.39 -0.45 6.57
C ALA A 141 1.31 -0.12 8.06
N SER A 142 1.26 1.16 8.42
CA SER A 142 1.07 1.61 9.80
C SER A 142 0.38 2.98 9.88
N SER A 143 -0.11 3.36 11.06
CA SER A 143 -0.67 4.67 11.37
C SER A 143 0.42 5.74 11.60
N LYS A 144 0.10 7.05 11.54
CA LYS A 144 1.10 8.14 11.70
C LYS A 144 1.95 8.02 12.98
N SER A 145 1.43 7.40 14.03
CA SER A 145 2.11 7.28 15.32
C SER A 145 2.83 5.96 15.54
N MET A 146 2.89 5.08 14.53
CA MET A 146 3.49 3.75 14.68
C MET A 146 4.39 3.41 13.49
N PRO A 147 5.54 2.76 13.72
CA PRO A 147 6.35 2.23 12.64
C PRO A 147 5.71 0.99 12.01
N ALA A 148 6.18 0.62 10.82
CA ALA A 148 5.92 -0.68 10.21
C ALA A 148 7.15 -1.59 10.34
N TYR A 149 6.94 -2.91 10.37
CA TYR A 149 8.02 -3.88 10.55
C TYR A 149 8.07 -4.91 9.43
N GLU A 150 9.32 -5.29 9.15
CA GLU A 150 9.65 -6.43 8.32
C GLU A 150 10.40 -7.45 9.16
N SER A 151 10.10 -8.74 8.96
CA SER A 151 10.87 -9.81 9.59
C SER A 151 10.78 -11.10 8.80
N LYS A 152 11.54 -12.11 9.23
CA LYS A 152 11.26 -13.49 8.82
C LYS A 152 9.90 -13.91 9.37
N LEU A 153 9.14 -14.61 8.54
CA LEU A 153 7.83 -15.18 8.89
C LEU A 153 7.83 -16.71 8.87
N ASP A 154 8.93 -17.31 8.40
CA ASP A 154 9.15 -18.76 8.35
C ASP A 154 10.59 -19.08 8.80
N MET A 155 10.78 -20.20 9.51
CA MET A 155 12.09 -20.70 9.94
C MET A 155 12.95 -21.11 8.75
N GLU A 156 12.32 -21.67 7.71
CA GLU A 156 13.02 -22.25 6.56
C GLU A 156 13.39 -21.19 5.52
N SER A 157 12.74 -20.03 5.58
CA SER A 157 12.97 -18.92 4.67
C SER A 157 14.03 -17.96 5.20
N SER A 158 15.00 -17.61 4.37
CA SER A 158 15.90 -16.49 4.63
C SER A 158 15.24 -15.14 4.36
N ARG A 159 14.05 -15.13 3.75
CA ARG A 159 13.34 -13.92 3.32
C ARG A 159 12.79 -13.14 4.50
N VAL A 160 13.10 -11.85 4.50
CA VAL A 160 12.43 -10.82 5.30
C VAL A 160 11.28 -10.25 4.48
N THR A 161 10.11 -10.11 5.10
CA THR A 161 8.88 -9.65 4.44
C THR A 161 8.19 -8.64 5.35
N ASP A 162 7.65 -7.58 4.75
CA ASP A 162 6.74 -6.65 5.43
C ASP A 162 5.46 -7.36 5.90
N HIS A 163 5.11 -7.18 7.17
CA HIS A 163 3.98 -7.90 7.79
C HIS A 163 2.64 -7.51 7.16
N PHE A 164 2.50 -6.24 6.81
CA PHE A 164 1.30 -5.70 6.18
C PHE A 164 1.16 -6.22 4.75
N LEU A 165 2.22 -6.19 3.93
CA LEU A 165 2.21 -6.74 2.58
C LEU A 165 1.96 -8.25 2.59
N SER A 166 2.60 -8.99 3.51
CA SER A 166 2.34 -10.41 3.66
C SER A 166 0.85 -10.69 3.89
N ALA A 167 0.21 -9.97 4.81
CA ALA A 167 -1.20 -10.14 5.11
C ALA A 167 -2.11 -9.67 3.97
N LEU A 168 -1.79 -8.54 3.34
CA LEU A 168 -2.52 -7.97 2.22
C LEU A 168 -2.54 -8.93 1.04
N LEU A 169 -1.37 -9.43 0.63
CA LEU A 169 -1.23 -10.31 -0.53
C LEU A 169 -1.90 -11.67 -0.31
N VAL A 170 -1.77 -12.26 0.89
CA VAL A 170 -2.51 -13.49 1.21
C VAL A 170 -4.01 -13.24 1.13
N THR A 171 -4.50 -12.13 1.68
CA THR A 171 -5.92 -11.77 1.66
C THR A 171 -6.44 -11.54 0.24
N ILE A 172 -5.69 -10.79 -0.58
CA ILE A 172 -6.03 -10.56 -2.00
C ILE A 172 -6.05 -11.87 -2.79
N ARG A 173 -5.30 -12.91 -2.41
CA ARG A 173 -5.34 -14.21 -3.12
C ARG A 173 -6.53 -15.09 -2.73
N ARG A 174 -7.23 -14.79 -1.64
CA ARG A 174 -8.34 -15.63 -1.15
C ARG A 174 -9.59 -15.48 -2.03
N PRO A 175 -10.09 -16.56 -2.66
CA PRO A 175 -11.28 -16.50 -3.51
C PRO A 175 -12.57 -16.19 -2.73
N GLU A 176 -12.61 -16.51 -1.44
CA GLU A 176 -13.75 -16.25 -0.55
C GLU A 176 -13.87 -14.78 -0.15
N VAL A 177 -12.81 -13.98 -0.29
CA VAL A 177 -12.79 -12.56 0.07
C VAL A 177 -13.41 -11.76 -1.07
N ASN A 178 -14.72 -11.49 -0.96
CA ASN A 178 -15.51 -10.84 -2.01
C ASN A 178 -16.24 -9.54 -1.57
N ASP A 179 -16.02 -9.10 -0.34
CA ASP A 179 -16.53 -7.84 0.20
C ASP A 179 -15.55 -7.25 1.23
N TRP A 180 -15.75 -5.97 1.58
CA TRP A 180 -14.91 -5.24 2.54
C TRP A 180 -14.90 -5.86 3.95
N PRO A 181 -16.04 -6.24 4.56
CA PRO A 181 -16.04 -6.90 5.86
C PRO A 181 -15.19 -8.18 5.89
N THR A 182 -15.32 -9.02 4.86
CA THR A 182 -14.55 -10.26 4.71
C THR A 182 -13.09 -9.96 4.44
N PHE A 183 -12.78 -8.91 3.67
CA PHE A 183 -11.41 -8.43 3.47
C PHE A 183 -10.76 -8.05 4.78
N PHE A 184 -11.34 -7.13 5.56
CA PHE A 184 -10.74 -6.67 6.80
C PHE A 184 -10.62 -7.78 7.84
N LYS A 185 -11.63 -8.66 7.94
CA LYS A 185 -11.56 -9.83 8.81
C LYS A 185 -10.41 -10.77 8.42
N THR A 186 -10.29 -11.09 7.14
CA THR A 186 -9.26 -11.99 6.62
C THR A 186 -7.86 -11.37 6.71
N PHE A 187 -7.74 -10.08 6.36
CA PHE A 187 -6.52 -9.30 6.52
C PHE A 187 -6.05 -9.30 7.97
N ARG A 188 -6.93 -8.97 8.92
CA ARG A 188 -6.60 -8.95 10.35
C ARG A 188 -6.07 -10.30 10.82
N HIS A 189 -6.75 -11.38 10.44
CA HIS A 189 -6.33 -12.74 10.75
C HIS A 189 -4.90 -13.03 10.26
N TYR A 190 -4.59 -12.76 8.98
CA TYR A 190 -3.25 -13.02 8.44
C TYR A 190 -2.18 -12.08 8.96
N PHE A 191 -2.55 -10.83 9.27
CA PHE A 191 -1.63 -9.88 9.88
C PHE A 191 -1.26 -10.30 11.31
N ASP A 192 -2.23 -10.76 12.10
CA ASP A 192 -1.96 -11.35 13.42
C ASP A 192 -1.09 -12.60 13.35
N MET A 193 -1.32 -13.46 12.35
CA MET A 193 -0.46 -14.63 12.11
C MET A 193 0.97 -14.24 11.73
N ALA A 194 1.15 -13.25 10.83
CA ALA A 194 2.48 -12.76 10.45
C ALA A 194 3.24 -12.24 11.69
N ARG A 195 2.59 -11.41 12.51
CA ARG A 195 3.18 -10.89 13.74
C ARG A 195 3.47 -11.98 14.76
N ALA A 196 2.60 -13.00 14.88
CA ALA A 196 2.84 -14.14 15.75
C ALA A 196 4.06 -14.96 15.31
N ASN A 197 4.17 -15.24 14.01
CA ASN A 197 5.33 -15.93 13.46
C ASN A 197 6.61 -15.13 13.67
N ALA A 198 6.61 -13.83 13.33
CA ALA A 198 7.73 -12.94 13.58
C ALA A 198 8.22 -12.99 15.04
N SER A 199 7.28 -12.88 15.97
CA SER A 199 7.52 -12.93 17.41
C SER A 199 8.17 -14.25 17.85
N ARG A 200 7.70 -15.38 17.31
CA ARG A 200 8.24 -16.72 17.59
C ARG A 200 9.65 -16.92 17.03
N LEU A 201 9.95 -16.30 15.87
CA LEU A 201 11.22 -16.45 15.16
C LEU A 201 12.31 -15.52 15.68
N CYS A 202 11.93 -14.37 16.26
CA CYS A 202 12.86 -13.35 16.73
C CYS A 202 13.54 -13.69 18.07
N LEU A 203 13.11 -14.73 18.79
CA LEU A 203 13.55 -14.98 20.16
C LEU A 203 13.82 -16.45 20.49
N ASP A 204 14.80 -16.64 21.39
CA ASP A 204 14.89 -17.82 22.26
C ASP A 204 13.51 -18.02 22.94
N LYS A 205 12.99 -19.24 22.97
CA LYS A 205 11.56 -19.59 23.10
C LYS A 205 10.82 -19.04 24.34
N SER A 206 11.48 -18.33 25.24
CA SER A 206 10.97 -17.83 26.52
C SER A 206 10.40 -16.40 26.52
N ASN A 207 10.52 -15.63 25.43
CA ASN A 207 10.17 -14.18 25.43
C ASN A 207 9.18 -13.73 24.34
N GLU A 208 8.45 -14.63 23.68
CA GLU A 208 7.53 -14.27 22.58
C GLU A 208 6.55 -13.14 22.97
N GLU A 209 5.99 -13.18 24.18
CA GLU A 209 5.02 -12.19 24.66
C GLU A 209 5.62 -10.78 24.86
N LEU A 210 6.95 -10.66 24.96
CA LEU A 210 7.63 -9.37 25.10
C LEU A 210 7.96 -8.70 23.76
N TRP A 211 7.96 -9.45 22.66
CA TRP A 211 8.30 -8.88 21.34
C TRP A 211 7.16 -8.02 20.79
N ARG A 212 5.92 -8.53 20.79
CA ARG A 212 4.78 -7.84 20.16
C ARG A 212 4.47 -6.46 20.78
N PRO A 213 4.50 -6.27 22.11
CA PRO A 213 4.31 -4.95 22.72
C PRO A 213 5.42 -3.95 22.38
N LYS A 214 6.64 -4.45 22.11
CA LYS A 214 7.79 -3.62 21.70
C LYS A 214 7.82 -3.32 20.20
N HIS A 215 7.02 -4.03 19.41
CA HIS A 215 6.89 -3.85 17.97
C HIS A 215 5.42 -3.59 17.58
N PRO A 216 4.79 -2.50 18.06
CA PRO A 216 3.41 -2.18 17.75
C PRO A 216 3.29 -1.68 16.31
N GLN A 217 2.42 -2.31 15.53
CA GLN A 217 2.08 -1.90 14.17
C GLN A 217 0.57 -2.02 13.97
N GLU A 218 -0.02 -0.97 13.43
CA GLU A 218 -1.45 -0.90 13.17
C GLU A 218 -1.69 -0.42 11.74
N PRO A 219 -1.97 -1.34 10.80
CA PRO A 219 -2.32 -0.99 9.44
C PRO A 219 -3.50 -0.04 9.39
N TRP A 220 -3.41 0.97 8.54
CA TRP A 220 -4.40 2.03 8.45
C TRP A 220 -5.05 2.04 7.07
N PHE A 221 -6.39 2.12 7.02
CA PHE A 221 -7.16 2.01 5.79
C PHE A 221 -8.11 3.19 5.67
N THR A 222 -7.97 4.00 4.62
CA THR A 222 -8.82 5.19 4.44
C THR A 222 -9.40 5.30 3.05
N ALA A 223 -10.50 6.04 2.90
CA ALA A 223 -11.07 6.37 1.61
C ALA A 223 -11.59 7.81 1.55
N SER A 224 -11.55 8.41 0.37
CA SER A 224 -12.07 9.77 0.14
C SER A 224 -13.60 9.82 0.09
N LYS A 225 -14.24 8.67 -0.15
CA LYS A 225 -15.69 8.53 -0.25
C LYS A 225 -16.12 7.15 0.24
N VAL A 226 -17.38 7.02 0.64
CA VAL A 226 -17.93 5.74 1.10
C VAL A 226 -18.09 4.80 -0.08
N VAL A 227 -17.40 3.66 -0.05
CA VAL A 227 -17.41 2.67 -1.15
C VAL A 227 -18.61 1.72 -0.95
N VAL A 228 -19.77 2.04 -1.55
CA VAL A 228 -21.09 1.40 -1.33
C VAL A 228 -21.12 -0.09 -1.65
N SER A 229 -21.66 -0.95 -0.78
CA SER A 229 -21.70 -2.42 -0.93
C SER A 229 -22.41 -2.98 -2.18
N GLY A 230 -23.09 -2.15 -2.97
CA GLY A 230 -23.59 -2.53 -4.30
C GLY A 230 -22.50 -2.42 -5.37
N THR A 231 -21.83 -1.26 -5.46
CA THR A 231 -20.70 -1.01 -6.34
C THR A 231 -19.38 -1.53 -5.77
N ALA A 232 -19.27 -1.82 -4.47
CA ALA A 232 -18.09 -2.26 -3.72
C ALA A 232 -17.99 -3.77 -3.56
N SER A 233 -19.12 -4.48 -3.44
CA SER A 233 -19.08 -5.92 -3.70
C SER A 233 -18.83 -6.15 -5.18
N LEU A 234 -19.33 -5.27 -6.06
CA LEU A 234 -18.89 -5.20 -7.46
C LEU A 234 -17.44 -4.75 -7.60
N LEU A 235 -16.90 -3.81 -6.82
CA LEU A 235 -15.54 -3.27 -6.97
C LEU A 235 -14.50 -4.25 -6.49
N TRP A 236 -14.77 -4.85 -5.34
CA TRP A 236 -13.95 -5.89 -4.78
C TRP A 236 -14.14 -7.20 -5.56
N ALA A 237 -15.33 -7.55 -6.05
CA ALA A 237 -15.48 -8.62 -7.04
C ALA A 237 -14.88 -8.27 -8.42
N GLN A 238 -14.78 -7.00 -8.81
CA GLN A 238 -14.12 -6.52 -10.03
C GLN A 238 -12.60 -6.66 -9.88
N LEU A 239 -12.06 -6.42 -8.68
CA LEU A 239 -10.68 -6.72 -8.30
C LEU A 239 -10.40 -8.22 -8.16
N MET A 240 -11.40 -9.03 -7.77
CA MET A 240 -11.14 -10.38 -7.24
C MET A 240 -11.76 -11.55 -8.03
N LYS A 241 -12.75 -11.33 -8.91
CA LYS A 241 -13.49 -12.45 -9.54
C LYS A 241 -13.23 -12.68 -11.03
N HIS A 242 -13.14 -11.70 -11.93
CA HIS A 242 -12.84 -11.96 -13.35
C HIS A 242 -12.59 -10.65 -14.14
N PRO A 243 -11.82 -10.66 -15.24
CA PRO A 243 -11.57 -9.48 -16.06
C PRO A 243 -12.87 -9.01 -16.71
N PHE A 244 -13.27 -7.77 -16.43
CA PHE A 244 -14.22 -7.07 -17.29
C PHE A 244 -13.56 -6.81 -18.64
N THR A 245 -14.33 -6.96 -19.71
CA THR A 245 -13.86 -6.71 -21.07
C THR A 245 -13.68 -5.22 -21.41
N ASN A 246 -13.98 -4.29 -20.48
CA ASN A 246 -13.98 -2.84 -20.77
C ASN A 246 -13.40 -1.91 -19.67
N CYS A 247 -12.85 -2.42 -18.56
CA CYS A 247 -12.20 -1.59 -17.53
C CYS A 247 -10.70 -1.89 -17.49
N GLY A 248 -9.86 -0.85 -17.50
CA GLY A 248 -8.42 -0.99 -17.30
C GLY A 248 -8.10 -1.25 -15.83
N LEU A 249 -7.52 -2.42 -15.55
CA LEU A 249 -6.89 -2.72 -14.27
C LEU A 249 -5.39 -2.55 -14.44
N GLU A 250 -4.79 -1.56 -13.78
CA GLU A 250 -3.35 -1.34 -13.89
C GLU A 250 -2.71 -1.04 -12.54
N MET A 251 -1.48 -1.53 -12.34
CA MET A 251 -0.68 -1.27 -11.15
C MET A 251 0.65 -0.64 -11.54
N LEU A 252 1.02 0.45 -10.87
CA LEU A 252 2.35 1.02 -10.88
C LEU A 252 3.01 0.78 -9.51
N CYS A 253 4.02 -0.08 -9.47
CA CYS A 253 4.78 -0.35 -8.26
C CYS A 253 6.13 0.37 -8.29
N VAL A 254 6.34 1.26 -7.32
CA VAL A 254 7.60 1.96 -7.03
C VAL A 254 8.28 1.22 -5.89
N ALA A 255 9.41 0.57 -6.18
CA ALA A 255 10.13 -0.23 -5.20
C ALA A 255 11.58 0.22 -5.09
N ARG A 256 12.03 0.58 -3.88
CA ARG A 256 13.45 0.75 -3.59
C ARG A 256 14.07 -0.60 -3.26
N VAL A 257 15.26 -0.87 -3.80
CA VAL A 257 16.05 -2.06 -3.48
C VAL A 257 17.08 -1.66 -2.43
N ASP A 258 17.18 -2.45 -1.36
CA ASP A 258 18.26 -2.29 -0.38
C ASP A 258 19.61 -2.51 -1.07
N PHE A 259 20.26 -1.42 -1.46
CA PHE A 259 21.71 -1.36 -1.48
C PHE A 259 22.14 -0.92 -0.09
N HIS A 260 23.05 -1.67 0.52
CA HIS A 260 23.64 -1.41 1.83
C HIS A 260 23.53 0.06 2.25
N THR A 261 22.75 0.30 3.31
CA THR A 261 22.55 1.57 4.03
C THR A 261 23.87 2.28 4.39
N GLN A 262 25.01 1.60 4.23
CA GLN A 262 26.36 2.08 4.50
C GLN A 262 26.78 3.34 3.71
N HIS A 263 26.12 3.72 2.62
CA HIS A 263 26.53 4.91 1.85
C HIS A 263 25.77 6.21 2.15
N ILE A 264 24.60 6.14 2.79
CA ILE A 264 23.87 7.35 3.21
C ILE A 264 24.36 7.81 4.59
N GLU A 265 24.69 6.87 5.49
CA GLU A 265 25.24 7.23 6.82
C GLU A 265 26.71 7.69 6.77
N ALA A 266 27.50 7.24 5.80
CA ALA A 266 28.95 7.53 5.74
C ALA A 266 29.32 8.87 5.06
N ARG A 267 28.34 9.66 4.61
CA ARG A 267 28.57 10.95 3.91
C ARG A 267 27.67 12.08 4.41
N MET A 268 27.38 12.13 5.70
CA MET A 268 26.69 13.29 6.28
C MET A 268 27.51 13.88 7.43
N PRO A 269 27.90 15.17 7.36
CA PRO A 269 28.43 15.92 8.49
C PRO A 269 27.35 16.20 9.55
#